data_AF-X0YRZ7-F1
#
_entry.id   AF-X0YRZ7-F1
#
_cell.length_a   1.000
_cell.length_b   1.000
_cell.length_c   1.000
_cell.angle_alpha   90.00
_cell.angle_beta   90.00
_cell.angle_gamma   90.00
#
_symmetry.space_group_name_H-M   'P 1'
#
loop_
_entity.id
_entity.type
_entity.pdbx_description
1 polymer ?
#
loop_
_entity_poly.entity_id
_entity_poly.type
_entity_poly.pdbx_seq_one_letter_code
_entity_poly.pdbx_strand_id
1 'polypeptide(L)'
;MKVLFISGREPTYTRNGVILKGLSENSVEVVDCTSLSRSYLSRYSSVLAKFLLKHNYDLVFIGFFGQPLVPIIKKLTSKPIILDAFLSSYDTMCFDRKRFKSNSLGGRFFYWLDKHSCELADKV
;
A
#
# COMPACT_ATOMS: atom_id res chain seq x y z
N MET A 1 15.85 9.59 9.49
CA MET A 1 14.82 8.53 9.46
C MET A 1 14.70 8.02 8.04
N LYS A 2 14.69 6.70 7.87
CA LYS A 2 14.59 6.03 6.58
C LYS A 2 13.24 5.31 6.45
N VAL A 3 12.45 5.74 5.47
CA VAL A 3 11.11 5.19 5.21
C VAL A 3 11.16 4.34 3.95
N LEU A 4 10.77 3.07 4.06
CA LEU A 4 10.48 2.29 2.87
C LEU A 4 9.08 2.62 2.38
N PHE A 5 8.97 3.14 1.17
CA PHE A 5 7.68 3.46 0.56
C PHE A 5 7.31 2.37 -0.46
N ILE A 6 6.13 1.77 -0.28
CA ILE A 6 5.60 0.71 -1.14
C ILE A 6 4.12 0.97 -1.42
N SER A 7 3.62 0.67 -2.62
CA SER A 7 2.23 0.99 -2.99
C SER A 7 1.63 0.02 -4.01
N GLY A 8 0.30 -0.15 -3.96
CA GLY A 8 -0.46 -0.95 -4.93
C GLY A 8 -0.80 -0.19 -6.22
N ARG A 9 -0.62 1.14 -6.24
CA ARG A 9 -0.63 2.00 -7.44
C ARG A 9 0.75 2.53 -7.76
N GLU A 10 0.96 2.92 -9.01
CA GLU A 10 2.22 3.52 -9.48
C GLU A 10 2.59 4.79 -8.68
N PRO A 11 3.90 5.11 -8.55
CA PRO A 11 4.36 6.27 -7.77
C PRO A 11 3.89 7.60 -8.36
N THR A 12 3.64 7.64 -9.67
CA THR A 12 3.14 8.81 -10.40
C THR A 12 1.65 9.07 -10.17
N TYR A 13 0.93 8.14 -9.53
CA TYR A 13 -0.45 8.38 -9.12
C TYR A 13 -0.47 9.55 -8.13
N THR A 14 -1.32 10.56 -8.36
CA THR A 14 -1.28 11.86 -7.66
C THR A 14 -1.11 11.73 -6.14
N ARG A 15 -1.86 10.83 -5.50
CA ARG A 15 -1.78 10.59 -4.05
C ARG A 15 -0.40 10.08 -3.60
N ASN A 16 0.15 9.09 -4.29
CA ASN A 16 1.50 8.58 -3.99
C ASN A 16 2.56 9.66 -4.27
N GLY A 17 2.42 10.40 -5.37
CA GLY A 17 3.35 11.46 -5.74
C GLY A 17 3.39 12.59 -4.70
N VAL A 18 2.23 13.02 -4.20
CA VAL A 18 2.14 14.03 -3.13
C VAL A 18 2.80 13.53 -1.84
N ILE A 19 2.54 12.29 -1.43
CA ILE A 19 3.14 11.72 -0.22
C ILE A 19 4.67 11.61 -0.36
N LEU A 20 5.15 11.06 -1.48
CA LEU A 20 6.58 10.94 -1.77
C LEU A 20 7.28 12.31 -1.78
N LYS A 21 6.64 13.31 -2.38
CA LYS A 21 7.13 14.69 -2.37
C LYS A 21 7.19 15.25 -0.94
N GLY A 22 6.14 15.08 -0.16
CA GLY A 22 6.09 15.54 1.23
C GLY A 22 7.17 14.89 2.10
N LEU A 23 7.41 13.59 1.95
CA LEU A 23 8.52 12.90 2.63
C LEU A 23 9.88 13.50 2.26
N SER A 24 10.11 13.70 0.96
CA SER A 24 11.36 14.29 0.47
C SER A 24 11.58 15.72 0.98
N GLU A 25 10.54 16.56 0.97
CA GLU A 25 10.62 17.96 1.43
C GLU A 25 10.90 18.07 2.94
N ASN A 26 10.55 17.03 3.70
CA ASN A 26 10.82 16.96 5.14
C ASN A 26 12.10 16.18 5.48
N SER A 27 13.04 16.07 4.53
CA SER A 27 14.34 15.40 4.73
C SER A 27 14.24 13.95 5.21
N VAL A 28 13.16 13.25 4.83
CA VAL A 28 13.02 11.82 5.05
C VAL A 28 13.70 11.07 3.91
N GLU A 29 14.59 10.14 4.26
CA GLU A 29 15.22 9.29 3.24
C GLU A 29 14.23 8.19 2.80
N VAL A 30 13.86 8.18 1.52
CA VAL A 30 12.89 7.24 0.98
C VAL A 30 13.59 6.07 0.29
N VAL A 31 13.31 4.85 0.76
CA VAL A 31 13.64 3.60 0.07
C VAL A 31 12.48 3.23 -0.83
N ASP A 32 12.63 3.48 -2.13
CA ASP A 32 11.59 3.25 -3.12
C ASP A 32 11.38 1.76 -3.43
N CYS A 33 10.19 1.24 -3.11
CA CYS A 33 9.71 -0.09 -3.48
C CYS A 33 8.46 -0.02 -4.37
N THR A 34 8.32 1.00 -5.22
CA THR A 34 7.18 1.16 -6.12
C THR A 34 7.42 0.54 -7.50
N SER A 35 6.39 0.50 -8.35
CA SER A 35 6.50 -0.02 -9.72
C SER A 35 5.58 0.72 -10.68
N LEU A 36 6.10 1.01 -11.88
CA LEU A 36 5.37 1.64 -12.99
C LEU A 36 4.59 0.61 -13.83
N SER A 37 4.56 -0.66 -13.43
CA SER A 37 3.82 -1.70 -14.17
C SER A 37 2.33 -1.32 -14.30
N ARG A 38 1.78 -1.54 -15.50
CA ARG A 38 0.39 -1.22 -15.83
C ARG A 38 -0.61 -2.21 -15.22
N SER A 39 -0.21 -3.47 -15.07
CA SER A 39 -1.06 -4.52 -14.49
C SER A 39 -0.91 -4.57 -12.98
N TYR A 40 -2.02 -4.70 -12.25
CA TYR A 40 -2.01 -4.85 -10.79
C TYR A 40 -1.18 -6.04 -10.35
N LEU A 41 -1.36 -7.21 -10.97
CA LEU A 41 -0.65 -8.44 -10.58
C LEU A 41 0.87 -8.27 -10.72
N SER A 42 1.32 -7.75 -11.87
CA SER A 42 2.73 -7.48 -12.13
C SER A 42 3.29 -6.40 -11.21
N ARG A 43 2.47 -5.40 -10.85
CA ARG A 43 2.89 -4.38 -9.89
C ARG A 43 3.09 -4.98 -8.51
N TYR A 44 2.12 -5.71 -7.98
CA TYR A 44 2.20 -6.34 -6.66
C TYR A 44 3.39 -7.30 -6.55
N SER A 45 3.62 -8.16 -7.56
CA SER A 45 4.77 -9.05 -7.54
C SER A 45 6.10 -8.29 -7.59
N SER A 46 6.18 -7.24 -8.42
CA SER A 46 7.37 -6.40 -8.54
C SER A 46 7.71 -5.67 -7.24
N VAL A 47 6.72 -5.05 -6.58
CA VAL A 47 6.96 -4.30 -5.35
C VAL A 47 7.31 -5.23 -4.18
N LEU A 48 6.69 -6.41 -4.09
CA LEU A 48 7.03 -7.42 -3.09
C LEU A 48 8.45 -7.97 -3.30
N ALA A 49 8.84 -8.25 -4.54
CA ALA A 49 10.21 -8.66 -4.85
C ALA A 49 11.23 -7.58 -4.47
N LYS A 50 10.95 -6.30 -4.77
CA LYS A 50 11.79 -5.18 -4.32
C LYS A 50 11.87 -5.11 -2.80
N PHE A 51 10.74 -5.25 -2.11
CA PHE A 51 10.67 -5.23 -0.65
C PHE A 51 11.58 -6.29 -0.02
N LEU A 52 11.54 -7.53 -0.53
CA LEU A 52 12.37 -8.62 -0.04
C LEU A 52 13.88 -8.37 -0.18
N LEU A 53 14.30 -7.49 -1.10
CA LEU A 53 15.70 -7.14 -1.34
C LEU A 53 16.16 -5.90 -0.53
N LYS A 54 15.26 -5.25 0.19
CA LYS A 54 15.57 -4.08 1.01
C LYS A 54 15.47 -4.46 2.48
N HIS A 55 16.50 -4.15 3.25
CA HIS A 55 16.55 -4.47 4.69
C HIS A 55 16.89 -3.26 5.58
N ASN A 56 17.42 -2.18 4.99
CA ASN A 56 17.79 -0.97 5.74
C ASN A 56 16.65 0.05 5.67
N TYR A 57 15.83 0.13 6.72
CA TYR A 57 14.80 1.15 6.93
C TYR A 57 14.27 1.09 8.38
N ASP A 58 13.64 2.18 8.82
CA ASP A 58 13.11 2.35 10.16
C ASP A 58 11.62 2.02 10.23
N LEU A 59 10.87 2.31 9.15
CA LEU A 59 9.43 2.07 9.05
C LEU A 59 9.01 1.78 7.60
N VAL A 60 7.86 1.14 7.43
CA VAL A 60 7.24 0.89 6.13
C VAL A 60 6.01 1.79 5.97
N PHE A 61 6.00 2.61 4.93
CA PHE A 61 4.84 3.39 4.51
C PHE A 61 4.19 2.70 3.31
N ILE A 62 2.96 2.25 3.50
CA ILE A 62 2.16 1.55 2.50
C ILE A 62 1.17 2.55 1.89
N GLY A 63 1.50 3.05 0.69
CA GLY A 63 0.72 4.04 -0.04
C GLY A 63 -0.56 3.49 -0.69
N PHE A 64 -1.16 4.31 -1.56
CA PHE A 64 -2.51 4.07 -2.09
C PHE A 64 -2.69 2.69 -2.72
N PHE A 65 -3.85 2.09 -2.42
CA PHE A 65 -4.26 0.74 -2.80
C PHE A 65 -3.33 -0.35 -2.26
N GLY A 66 -2.66 -0.09 -1.14
CA GLY A 66 -1.70 -1.01 -0.53
C GLY A 66 -2.29 -2.02 0.46
N GLN A 67 -3.61 -2.05 0.67
CA GLN A 67 -4.26 -2.98 1.60
C GLN A 67 -3.88 -4.45 1.38
N PRO A 68 -3.81 -4.99 0.13
CA PRO A 68 -3.31 -6.36 -0.08
C PRO A 68 -1.87 -6.61 0.39
N LEU A 69 -1.04 -5.57 0.48
CA LEU A 69 0.37 -5.66 0.88
C LEU A 69 0.53 -5.75 2.40
N VAL A 70 -0.34 -5.10 3.17
CA VAL A 70 -0.23 -5.00 4.64
C VAL A 70 -0.07 -6.36 5.32
N PRO A 71 -0.96 -7.36 5.14
CA PRO A 71 -0.83 -8.64 5.83
C PRO A 71 0.40 -9.44 5.40
N ILE A 72 0.90 -9.22 4.18
CA ILE A 72 2.11 -9.87 3.68
C ILE A 72 3.34 -9.23 4.33
N ILE A 73 3.42 -7.90 4.30
CA ILE A 73 4.55 -7.15 4.86
C ILE A 73 4.65 -7.34 6.37
N LYS A 74 3.52 -7.31 7.09
CA LYS A 74 3.50 -7.53 8.56
C LYS A 74 4.10 -8.89 8.97
N LYS A 75 4.01 -9.90 8.10
CA LYS A 75 4.64 -11.21 8.33
C LYS A 75 6.13 -11.23 8.00
N LEU A 76 6.60 -10.34 7.13
CA LEU A 76 7.97 -10.31 6.63
C LEU A 76 8.88 -9.35 7.39
N THR A 77 8.32 -8.41 8.17
CA THR A 77 9.10 -7.46 8.95
C THR A 77 8.44 -7.16 10.29
N SER A 78 9.26 -6.89 11.31
CA SER A 78 8.83 -6.39 12.62
C SER A 78 8.82 -4.86 12.69
N LYS A 79 9.20 -4.17 11.60
CA LYS A 79 9.23 -2.70 11.53
C LYS A 79 7.79 -2.14 11.55
N PRO A 80 7.58 -0.96 12.16
CA PRO A 80 6.27 -0.32 12.20
C PRO A 80 5.74 -0.03 10.79
N ILE A 81 4.44 -0.23 10.60
CA ILE A 81 3.72 -0.05 9.35
C ILE A 81 2.75 1.13 9.47
N ILE A 82 2.87 2.08 8.55
CA ILE A 82 1.88 3.13 8.31
C ILE A 82 1.13 2.76 7.03
N LEU A 83 -0.20 2.65 7.12
CA LEU A 83 -1.06 2.41 5.97
C LEU A 83 -1.76 3.71 5.58
N ASP A 84 -1.66 4.09 4.31
CA ASP A 84 -2.44 5.17 3.73
C ASP A 84 -3.90 4.74 3.53
N ALA A 85 -4.71 4.87 4.58
CA ALA A 85 -6.10 4.44 4.63
C ALA A 85 -7.11 5.51 4.15
N PHE A 86 -6.66 6.59 3.50
CA PHE A 86 -7.54 7.70 3.06
C PHE A 86 -8.66 7.29 2.08
N LEU A 87 -8.57 6.15 1.39
CA LEU A 87 -9.70 5.61 0.62
C LEU A 87 -9.78 4.09 0.75
N SER A 88 -10.99 3.60 1.01
CA SER A 88 -11.31 2.19 1.09
C SER A 88 -11.14 1.48 -0.26
N SER A 89 -10.51 0.30 -0.25
CA SER A 89 -10.49 -0.60 -1.40
C SER A 89 -11.88 -1.16 -1.70
N TYR A 90 -12.70 -1.40 -0.68
CA TYR A 90 -14.10 -1.77 -0.85
C TYR A 90 -14.88 -0.71 -1.61
N ASP A 91 -14.79 0.56 -1.21
CA ASP A 91 -15.50 1.63 -1.92
C ASP A 91 -14.99 1.78 -3.35
N THR A 92 -13.66 1.77 -3.53
CA THR A 92 -13.03 1.84 -4.85
C THR A 92 -13.53 0.73 -5.78
N MET A 93 -13.63 -0.51 -5.28
CA MET A 93 -13.94 -1.67 -6.11
C MET A 93 -15.44 -1.91 -6.29
N CYS A 94 -16.27 -1.52 -5.32
CA CYS A 94 -17.72 -1.74 -5.36
C CYS A 94 -18.50 -0.54 -5.91
N PHE A 95 -18.13 0.69 -5.54
CA PHE A 95 -18.91 1.88 -5.87
C PHE A 95 -18.26 2.72 -6.96
N ASP A 96 -16.95 2.96 -6.91
CA ASP A 96 -16.26 3.80 -7.90
C ASP A 96 -16.08 3.05 -9.23
N ARG A 97 -15.37 1.91 -9.18
CA ARG A 97 -15.06 1.12 -10.37
C ARG A 97 -16.13 0.10 -10.73
N LYS A 98 -17.08 -0.14 -9.81
CA LYS A 98 -18.20 -1.09 -9.97
C LYS A 98 -17.76 -2.45 -10.50
N ARG A 99 -16.60 -2.94 -10.05
CA ARG A 99 -16.02 -4.23 -10.45
C ARG A 99 -16.70 -5.39 -9.72
N PHE A 100 -17.16 -5.14 -8.51
CA PHE A 100 -17.88 -6.11 -7.68
C PHE A 100 -19.16 -5.47 -7.15
N LYS A 101 -20.18 -6.28 -6.86
CA LYS A 101 -21.33 -5.80 -6.09
C LYS A 101 -20.93 -5.75 -4.62
N SER A 102 -21.38 -4.73 -3.89
CA SER A 102 -21.17 -4.56 -2.44
C SER A 102 -21.41 -5.86 -1.64
N ASN A 103 -22.54 -6.53 -1.92
CA ASN A 103 -22.95 -7.75 -1.22
C ASN A 103 -22.34 -9.05 -1.78
N SER A 104 -21.52 -8.97 -2.84
CA SER A 104 -20.88 -10.15 -3.44
C SER A 104 -19.69 -10.65 -2.61
N LEU A 105 -19.20 -11.86 -2.91
CA LEU A 105 -17.98 -12.39 -2.30
C LEU A 105 -16.78 -11.44 -2.48
N GLY A 106 -16.63 -10.84 -3.67
CA GLY A 106 -15.58 -9.86 -3.92
C GLY A 106 -15.73 -8.58 -3.09
N GLY A 107 -16.97 -8.09 -2.93
CA GLY A 107 -17.24 -6.94 -2.07
C GLY A 107 -16.91 -7.24 -0.60
N ARG A 108 -17.41 -8.36 -0.08
CA ARG A 108 -17.09 -8.81 1.29
C ARG A 108 -15.58 -9.01 1.50
N PHE A 109 -14.88 -9.54 0.50
CA PHE A 109 -13.42 -9.68 0.53
C PHE A 109 -12.72 -8.33 0.67
N PHE A 110 -13.06 -7.33 -0.15
CA PHE A 110 -12.43 -6.01 -0.05
C PHE A 110 -12.77 -5.29 1.25
N TYR A 111 -13.98 -5.46 1.76
CA TYR A 111 -14.37 -4.91 3.07
C TYR A 111 -13.54 -5.54 4.20
N TRP A 112 -13.44 -6.87 4.21
CA TRP A 112 -12.59 -7.59 5.15
C TRP A 112 -11.13 -7.18 5.02
N LEU A 113 -10.64 -7.03 3.79
CA LEU A 113 -9.26 -6.66 3.52
C LEU A 113 -8.93 -5.26 4.05
N ASP A 114 -9.80 -4.27 3.84
CA ASP A 114 -9.63 -2.93 4.42
C ASP A 114 -9.57 -3.00 5.94
N LYS A 115 -10.57 -3.64 6.57
CA LYS A 115 -10.63 -3.78 8.03
C LYS A 115 -9.37 -4.46 8.58
N HIS A 116 -9.03 -5.62 8.04
CA HIS A 116 -7.90 -6.41 8.49
C HIS A 116 -6.57 -5.68 8.29
N SER A 117 -6.43 -4.93 7.18
CA SER A 117 -5.25 -4.13 6.92
C SER A 117 -5.09 -2.98 7.93
N CYS A 118 -6.18 -2.30 8.27
CA CYS A 118 -6.17 -1.25 9.28
C CYS A 118 -5.84 -1.80 10.68
N GLU A 119 -6.34 -2.99 11.04
CA GLU A 119 -6.05 -3.64 12.32
C GLU A 119 -4.59 -4.08 12.46
N LEU A 120 -3.94 -4.47 11.35
CA LEU A 120 -2.54 -4.91 11.33
C LEU A 120 -1.53 -3.76 11.26
N ALA A 121 -1.95 -2.60 10.72
CA ALA A 121 -1.12 -1.42 10.63
C ALA A 121 -0.93 -0.78 12.01
N ASP A 122 0.27 -0.28 12.28
CA ASP A 122 0.57 0.39 13.55
C ASP A 122 0.00 1.82 13.57
N LYS A 123 -0.18 2.43 12.37
CA LYS A 123 -0.90 3.68 12.14
C LYS A 123 -1.66 3.65 10.81
N VAL A 124 -2.79 4.35 10.77
CA VAL A 124 -3.65 4.59 9.60
C VAL A 124 -3.89 6.08 9.38
#